data_AF-A0A970RKD9-F1
#
_entry.id   AF-A0A970RKD9-F1
#
_cell.length_a   1.000
_cell.length_b   1.000
_cell.length_c   1.000
_cell.angle_alpha   90.00
_cell.angle_beta   90.00
_cell.angle_gamma   90.00
#
_symmetry.space_group_name_H-M   'P 1'
#
loop_
_entity.id
_entity.type
_entity.pdbx_description
1 polymer ?
#
loop_
_entity_poly.entity_id
_entity_poly.type
_entity_poly.pdbx_seq_one_letter_code
_entity_poly.pdbx_strand_id
1 'polypeptide(L)'
;SGRFQVWSITWKDVHGFPGNTSKPVKDPFYTVSSRASRMMMSNIEALDGHGPAFFAKAHEKDVLSLFLQSLFFPGEASMDKWRKYARYRAMMLLSPDSLAAQAGSAGHREALRSSFRSYLPEWAAEMLLEKGRVPSVADQGASRFCYSIDVPGMGKDKEDSLRLALFLDDRDEMEEPDWRAFLRAMNIFQFIEGVSFFTSSGVESGEYGMLKPVGETSAVPGRTLAGAQEDDRLWKEALDLLLDPEGLESVFAQLQEKKWPAPVVGYDFPGDGGTVLAQAEVAWPMKKIALLSKNGMEDASAFDSAGWRVLPLDDIRNGKASALFSTESQEKEAEQL
;
A
#
# COMPACT_ATOMS: atom_id res chain seq x y z
N SER A 1 4.10 1.53 -1.43
CA SER A 1 3.80 2.89 -1.94
C SER A 1 2.74 3.49 -1.03
N GLY A 2 3.02 4.59 -0.32
CA GLY A 2 2.08 5.20 0.65
C GLY A 2 0.86 5.88 0.04
N ARG A 3 0.45 5.50 -1.19
CA ARG A 3 -0.66 6.07 -1.94
C ARG A 3 -2.02 5.48 -1.56
N PHE A 4 -2.03 4.24 -1.08
CA PHE A 4 -3.26 3.53 -0.70
C PHE A 4 -3.13 3.04 0.74
N GLN A 5 -4.25 3.06 1.46
CA GLN A 5 -4.37 2.43 2.77
C GLN A 5 -5.07 1.10 2.60
N VAL A 6 -4.54 0.07 3.25
CA VAL A 6 -5.09 -1.29 3.21
C VAL A 6 -5.49 -1.67 4.62
N TRP A 7 -6.73 -2.13 4.77
CA TRP A 7 -7.24 -2.63 6.04
C TRP A 7 -7.55 -4.12 5.92
N SER A 8 -6.79 -4.93 6.66
CA SER A 8 -7.00 -6.35 6.79
C SER A 8 -8.00 -6.63 7.90
N ILE A 9 -9.17 -7.17 7.54
CA ILE A 9 -10.27 -7.46 8.45
C ILE A 9 -10.64 -8.93 8.29
N THR A 10 -10.71 -9.69 9.39
CA THR A 10 -11.10 -11.11 9.37
C THR A 10 -12.58 -11.29 9.68
N TRP A 11 -13.14 -12.46 9.36
CA TRP A 11 -14.52 -12.79 9.70
C TRP A 11 -14.83 -12.60 11.19
N LYS A 12 -13.89 -12.91 12.10
CA LYS A 12 -14.09 -12.73 13.56
C LYS A 12 -14.08 -11.28 14.01
N ASP A 13 -13.53 -10.37 13.21
CA ASP A 13 -13.60 -8.93 13.46
C ASP A 13 -14.96 -8.35 13.08
N VAL A 14 -15.70 -9.03 12.19
CA VAL A 14 -17.04 -8.61 11.72
C VAL A 14 -18.16 -9.37 12.43
N HIS A 15 -17.95 -10.65 12.73
CA HIS A 15 -18.95 -11.52 13.33
C HIS A 15 -19.31 -11.05 14.75
N GLY A 16 -20.51 -10.48 14.88
CA GLY A 16 -21.00 -9.90 16.12
C GLY A 16 -21.03 -8.37 16.13
N PHE A 17 -20.65 -7.69 15.05
CA PHE A 17 -20.90 -6.25 14.89
C PHE A 17 -22.36 -5.99 14.47
N PRO A 18 -23.04 -4.95 15.02
CA PRO A 18 -22.60 -4.02 16.06
C PRO A 18 -22.79 -4.56 17.50
N GLY A 19 -23.33 -5.78 17.65
CA GLY A 19 -23.71 -6.40 18.94
C GLY A 19 -22.58 -6.71 19.93
N ASN A 20 -21.32 -6.46 19.58
CA ASN A 20 -20.13 -6.61 20.42
C ASN A 20 -20.03 -7.99 21.12
N THR A 21 -20.38 -9.07 20.42
CA THR A 21 -20.36 -10.43 20.98
C THR A 21 -19.03 -11.17 20.77
N SER A 22 -18.15 -10.65 19.90
CA SER A 22 -16.79 -11.19 19.75
C SER A 22 -15.87 -10.56 20.80
N LYS A 23 -15.08 -11.40 21.50
CA LYS A 23 -14.04 -10.87 22.39
C LYS A 23 -13.00 -10.14 21.52
N PRO A 24 -12.74 -8.84 21.73
CA PRO A 24 -11.70 -8.14 20.99
C PRO A 24 -10.35 -8.80 21.27
N VAL A 25 -9.51 -8.91 20.24
CA VAL A 25 -8.12 -9.34 20.43
C VAL A 25 -7.45 -8.28 21.29
N LYS A 26 -6.89 -8.71 22.43
CA LYS A 26 -6.07 -7.84 23.26
C LYS A 26 -4.92 -7.32 22.40
N ASP A 27 -4.79 -6.00 22.28
CA ASP A 27 -3.69 -5.34 21.57
C ASP A 27 -2.34 -5.78 22.17
N PRO A 28 -1.57 -6.67 21.50
CA PRO A 28 -0.32 -7.16 22.06
C PRO A 28 0.80 -6.11 21.96
N PHE A 29 0.59 -5.07 21.14
CA PHE A 29 1.53 -3.98 20.94
C PHE A 29 1.23 -2.78 21.84
N TYR A 30 0.36 -2.95 22.84
CA TYR A 30 0.07 -1.93 23.82
C TYR A 30 0.63 -2.33 25.18
N THR A 31 1.55 -1.50 25.69
CA THR A 31 2.11 -1.61 27.03
C THR A 31 2.37 -0.22 27.58
N VAL A 32 2.16 -0.02 28.88
CA VAL A 32 2.50 1.23 29.60
C VAL A 32 3.50 0.98 30.73
N SER A 33 4.21 -0.14 30.67
CA SER A 33 5.12 -0.58 31.75
C SER A 33 6.43 0.24 31.80
N SER A 34 6.87 0.80 30.68
CA SER A 34 8.15 1.51 30.56
C SER A 34 7.99 3.03 30.65
N ARG A 35 9.08 3.75 30.98
CA ARG A 35 9.09 5.24 30.90
C ARG A 35 8.81 5.72 29.47
N ALA A 36 9.38 5.06 28.47
CA ALA A 36 9.16 5.36 27.06
C ALA A 36 7.67 5.28 26.70
N SER A 37 7.03 4.19 27.10
CA SER A 37 5.63 3.96 26.78
C SER A 37 4.71 5.00 27.41
N ARG A 38 4.94 5.38 28.68
CA ARG A 38 4.20 6.48 29.32
C ARG A 38 4.40 7.83 28.63
N MET A 39 5.62 8.13 28.19
CA MET A 39 5.91 9.36 27.44
C MET A 39 5.19 9.37 26.09
N MET A 40 5.21 8.25 25.36
CA MET A 40 4.50 8.12 24.08
C MET A 40 2.98 8.19 24.27
N MET A 41 2.44 7.65 25.37
CA MET A 41 1.02 7.79 25.69
C MET A 41 0.61 9.25 25.86
N SER A 42 1.40 10.07 26.56
CA SER A 42 1.13 11.51 26.64
C SER A 42 1.11 12.18 25.25
N ASN A 43 1.95 11.74 24.32
CA ASN A 43 1.96 12.27 22.96
C ASN A 43 0.74 11.78 22.15
N ILE A 44 0.30 10.54 22.36
CA ILE A 44 -0.91 9.97 21.75
C ILE A 44 -2.16 10.73 22.23
N GLU A 45 -2.28 10.99 23.54
CA GLU A 45 -3.39 11.77 24.11
C GLU A 45 -3.46 13.18 23.51
N ALA A 46 -2.31 13.80 23.25
CA ALA A 46 -2.26 15.12 22.63
C ALA A 46 -2.80 15.14 21.18
N LEU A 47 -2.82 14.00 20.47
CA LEU A 47 -3.39 13.92 19.11
C LEU A 47 -4.91 14.14 19.10
N ASP A 48 -5.59 13.78 20.18
CA ASP A 48 -7.04 13.96 20.34
C ASP A 48 -7.41 15.44 20.59
N GLY A 49 -6.46 16.24 21.11
CA GLY A 49 -6.67 17.65 21.42
C GLY A 49 -7.81 17.86 22.40
N HIS A 50 -8.78 18.71 22.04
CA HIS A 50 -10.01 18.93 22.83
C HIS A 50 -11.19 18.03 22.42
N GLY A 51 -10.97 17.12 21.46
CA GLY A 51 -12.00 16.22 20.95
C GLY A 51 -12.20 14.99 21.84
N PRO A 52 -13.12 14.09 21.46
CA PRO A 52 -13.25 12.79 22.12
C PRO A 52 -11.93 12.00 22.02
N ALA A 53 -11.60 11.28 23.08
CA ALA A 53 -10.37 10.48 23.22
C ALA A 53 -10.37 9.28 22.26
N PHE A 54 -10.07 9.50 20.99
CA PHE A 54 -10.00 8.49 19.95
C PHE A 54 -8.66 7.76 19.99
N PHE A 55 -7.55 8.44 19.70
CA PHE A 55 -6.22 7.85 19.64
C PHE A 55 -5.77 7.30 21.00
N ALA A 56 -6.09 7.99 22.09
CA ALA A 56 -5.81 7.52 23.44
C ALA A 56 -6.47 6.17 23.75
N LYS A 57 -7.67 5.92 23.20
CA LYS A 57 -8.45 4.69 23.42
C LYS A 57 -8.44 3.73 22.24
N ALA A 58 -7.72 4.03 21.16
CA ALA A 58 -7.69 3.21 19.95
C ALA A 58 -7.14 1.79 20.23
N HIS A 59 -6.30 1.63 21.26
CA HIS A 59 -5.80 0.31 21.68
C HIS A 59 -6.90 -0.59 22.28
N GLU A 60 -8.01 -0.01 22.75
CA GLU A 60 -9.18 -0.72 23.29
C GLU A 60 -10.19 -1.12 22.19
N LYS A 61 -10.02 -0.59 20.98
CA LYS A 61 -10.93 -0.80 19.85
C LYS A 61 -10.56 -2.07 19.08
N ASP A 62 -11.60 -2.75 18.60
CA ASP A 62 -11.48 -3.82 17.62
C ASP A 62 -11.09 -3.26 16.24
N VAL A 63 -10.65 -4.16 15.35
CA VAL A 63 -10.15 -3.78 14.01
C VAL A 63 -11.22 -3.11 13.15
N LEU A 64 -12.47 -3.58 13.21
CA LEU A 64 -13.57 -3.00 12.43
C LEU A 64 -13.91 -1.59 12.91
N SER A 65 -13.94 -1.37 14.22
CA SER A 65 -14.11 -0.03 14.80
C SER A 65 -12.99 0.93 14.36
N LEU A 66 -11.73 0.48 14.37
CA LEU A 66 -10.61 1.28 13.90
C LEU A 66 -10.71 1.62 12.40
N PHE A 67 -11.14 0.67 11.58
CA PHE A 67 -11.38 0.88 10.15
C PHE A 67 -12.50 1.89 9.90
N LEU A 68 -13.67 1.70 10.51
CA LEU A 68 -14.78 2.63 10.34
C LEU A 68 -14.37 4.05 10.77
N GLN A 69 -13.63 4.15 11.87
CA GLN A 69 -13.13 5.45 12.33
C GLN A 69 -12.06 6.03 11.38
N SER A 70 -11.21 5.23 10.75
CA SER A 70 -10.29 5.78 9.74
C SER A 70 -11.02 6.35 8.52
N LEU A 71 -12.15 5.77 8.11
CA LEU A 71 -12.99 6.27 7.02
C LEU A 71 -13.72 7.58 7.35
N PHE A 72 -14.21 7.75 8.58
CA PHE A 72 -15.00 8.92 8.98
C PHE A 72 -14.16 10.13 9.40
N PHE A 73 -12.84 9.99 9.44
CA PHE A 73 -11.90 11.09 9.67
C PHE A 73 -11.02 11.37 8.43
N PRO A 74 -11.59 11.63 7.23
CA PRO A 74 -10.78 11.86 6.03
C PRO A 74 -10.13 13.26 6.06
N GLY A 75 -8.89 13.36 5.57
CA GLY A 75 -8.19 14.64 5.37
C GLY A 75 -6.73 14.63 5.81
N GLU A 76 -5.92 15.55 5.28
CA GLU A 76 -4.47 15.62 5.52
C GLU A 76 -4.11 15.76 7.01
N ALA A 77 -4.87 16.58 7.76
CA ALA A 77 -4.67 16.73 9.20
C ALA A 77 -4.93 15.43 9.98
N SER A 78 -5.87 14.59 9.52
CA SER A 78 -6.13 13.27 10.11
C SER A 78 -5.02 12.27 9.75
N MET A 79 -4.50 12.35 8.52
CA MET A 79 -3.38 11.50 8.07
C MET A 79 -2.11 11.76 8.88
N ASP A 80 -1.77 13.02 9.15
CA ASP A 80 -0.65 13.37 10.03
C ASP A 80 -0.82 12.79 11.44
N LYS A 81 -2.04 12.85 12.00
CA LYS A 81 -2.33 12.24 13.31
C LYS A 81 -2.17 10.72 13.30
N TRP A 82 -2.63 10.03 12.27
CA TRP A 82 -2.43 8.58 12.13
C TRP A 82 -0.95 8.21 11.97
N ARG A 83 -0.17 8.99 11.21
CA ARG A 83 1.29 8.82 11.08
C ARG A 83 1.98 8.95 12.44
N LYS A 84 1.64 10.00 13.20
CA LYS A 84 2.15 10.22 14.56
C LYS A 84 1.72 9.11 15.51
N TYR A 85 0.45 8.72 15.46
CA TYR A 85 -0.07 7.62 16.26
C TYR A 85 0.72 6.33 16.02
N ALA A 86 0.87 5.91 14.76
CA ALA A 86 1.63 4.71 14.39
C ALA A 86 3.09 4.79 14.87
N ARG A 87 3.74 5.95 14.69
CA ARG A 87 5.10 6.19 15.17
C ARG A 87 5.21 6.04 16.69
N TYR A 88 4.34 6.72 17.46
CA TYR A 88 4.36 6.64 18.91
C TYR A 88 4.08 5.21 19.40
N ARG A 89 3.13 4.51 18.77
CA ARG A 89 2.84 3.09 19.03
C ARG A 89 4.07 2.21 18.79
N ALA A 90 4.83 2.43 17.72
CA ALA A 90 6.05 1.69 17.44
C ALA A 90 7.14 2.00 18.48
N MET A 91 7.27 3.26 18.89
CA MET A 91 8.21 3.69 19.92
C MET A 91 7.89 3.14 21.31
N MET A 92 6.63 2.86 21.63
CA MET A 92 6.24 2.22 22.89
C MET A 92 6.86 0.83 23.06
N LEU A 93 7.18 0.15 21.95
CA LEU A 93 7.80 -1.18 21.94
C LEU A 93 9.33 -1.12 22.10
N LEU A 94 9.93 0.06 21.94
CA LEU A 94 11.37 0.26 22.12
C LEU A 94 11.74 0.42 23.60
N SER A 95 12.93 -0.06 23.94
CA SER A 95 13.57 0.22 25.22
C SER A 95 14.57 1.39 25.07
N PRO A 96 14.36 2.55 25.71
CA PRO A 96 15.26 3.71 25.61
C PRO A 96 16.68 3.41 26.08
N ASP A 97 16.80 2.60 27.14
CA ASP A 97 18.10 2.21 27.70
C ASP A 97 18.87 1.33 26.72
N SER A 98 18.14 0.49 25.97
CA SER A 98 18.70 -0.33 24.90
C SER A 98 19.18 0.55 23.73
N LEU A 99 18.38 1.54 23.33
CA LEU A 99 18.71 2.42 22.20
C LEU A 99 19.97 3.27 22.47
N ALA A 100 20.10 3.83 23.68
CA ALA A 100 21.27 4.61 24.06
C ALA A 100 22.55 3.76 24.11
N ALA A 101 22.47 2.52 24.61
CA ALA A 101 23.59 1.59 24.66
C ALA A 101 24.02 1.08 23.27
N GLN A 102 23.07 1.00 22.33
CA GLN A 102 23.31 0.51 20.97
C GLN A 102 23.85 1.60 20.03
N ALA A 103 23.62 2.88 20.36
CA ALA A 103 24.07 4.00 19.56
C ALA A 103 25.61 4.00 19.39
N GLY A 104 26.08 3.87 18.15
CA GLY A 104 27.52 3.89 17.81
C GLY A 104 28.28 2.58 18.04
N SER A 105 27.62 1.50 18.49
CA SER A 105 28.27 0.20 18.66
C SER A 105 28.42 -0.54 17.31
N ALA A 106 29.65 -0.58 16.78
CA ALA A 106 29.97 -1.32 15.56
C ALA A 106 29.68 -2.83 15.72
N GLY A 107 29.98 -3.41 16.89
CA GLY A 107 29.72 -4.81 17.18
C GLY A 107 28.23 -5.15 17.23
N HIS A 108 27.41 -4.28 17.81
CA HIS A 108 25.95 -4.47 17.81
C HIS A 108 25.37 -4.42 16.40
N ARG A 109 25.84 -3.48 15.59
CA ARG A 109 25.42 -3.34 14.19
C ARG A 109 25.74 -4.58 13.37
N GLU A 110 26.91 -5.18 13.58
CA GLU A 110 27.31 -6.40 12.86
C GLU A 110 26.54 -7.63 13.33
N ALA A 111 26.23 -7.71 14.64
CA ALA A 111 25.35 -8.75 15.16
C ALA A 111 23.94 -8.65 14.55
N LEU A 112 23.39 -7.44 14.44
CA LEU A 112 22.10 -7.22 13.77
C LEU A 112 22.15 -7.56 12.28
N ARG A 113 23.19 -7.12 11.56
CA ARG A 113 23.42 -7.49 10.16
C ARG A 113 23.38 -9.00 9.94
N SER A 114 24.08 -9.74 10.80
CA SER A 114 24.10 -11.20 10.75
C SER A 114 22.71 -11.79 11.01
N SER A 115 21.99 -11.26 12.00
CA SER A 115 20.66 -11.74 12.34
C SER A 115 19.60 -11.43 11.27
N PHE A 116 19.66 -10.23 10.63
CA PHE A 116 18.68 -9.77 9.65
C PHE A 116 18.56 -10.70 8.45
N ARG A 117 19.64 -11.41 8.10
CA ARG A 117 19.64 -12.40 7.01
C ARG A 117 18.64 -13.54 7.20
N SER A 118 18.24 -13.82 8.44
CA SER A 118 17.29 -14.89 8.76
C SER A 118 15.82 -14.46 8.66
N TYR A 119 15.52 -13.17 8.52
CA TYR A 119 14.15 -12.67 8.60
C TYR A 119 13.83 -11.45 7.73
N LEU A 120 14.80 -10.87 7.00
CA LEU A 120 14.58 -9.76 6.09
C LEU A 120 15.22 -10.05 4.73
N PRO A 121 14.62 -9.57 3.62
CA PRO A 121 15.34 -9.51 2.36
C PRO A 121 16.53 -8.54 2.47
N GLU A 122 17.58 -8.80 1.68
CA GLU A 122 18.86 -8.07 1.77
C GLU A 122 18.66 -6.55 1.68
N TRP A 123 17.83 -6.09 0.74
CA TRP A 123 17.57 -4.66 0.55
C TRP A 123 16.94 -4.00 1.79
N ALA A 124 16.04 -4.69 2.49
CA ALA A 124 15.38 -4.14 3.68
C ALA A 124 16.36 -4.07 4.85
N ALA A 125 17.19 -5.11 5.00
CA ALA A 125 18.26 -5.12 5.98
C ALA A 125 19.26 -3.95 5.75
N GLU A 126 19.65 -3.71 4.49
CA GLU A 126 20.53 -2.59 4.12
C GLU A 126 19.91 -1.23 4.47
N MET A 127 18.63 -1.02 4.15
CA MET A 127 17.92 0.23 4.47
C MET A 127 17.83 0.49 5.98
N LEU A 128 17.65 -0.56 6.79
CA LEU A 128 17.63 -0.42 8.24
C LEU A 128 19.04 -0.23 8.82
N LEU A 129 20.06 -0.73 8.14
CA LEU A 129 21.47 -0.59 8.50
C LEU A 129 22.16 0.53 7.69
N GLU A 130 21.45 1.61 7.38
CA GLU A 130 22.04 2.81 6.76
C GLU A 130 22.94 3.55 7.77
N LYS A 131 24.12 3.98 7.31
CA LYS A 131 25.13 4.66 8.14
C LYS A 131 24.56 5.94 8.75
N GLY A 132 24.84 6.19 10.03
CA GLY A 132 24.35 7.36 10.76
C GLY A 132 23.03 7.12 11.52
N ARG A 133 22.32 6.02 11.23
CA ARG A 133 21.14 5.59 11.97
C ARG A 133 21.46 4.53 13.02
N VAL A 134 20.63 4.48 14.06
CA VAL A 134 20.68 3.47 15.12
C VAL A 134 19.69 2.35 14.81
N PRO A 135 20.16 1.15 14.41
CA PRO A 135 19.30 0.01 14.22
C PRO A 135 18.92 -0.59 15.58
N SER A 136 17.71 -1.14 15.69
CA SER A 136 17.26 -1.84 16.90
C SER A 136 16.20 -2.89 16.56
N VAL A 137 15.91 -3.78 17.50
CA VAL A 137 14.87 -4.80 17.35
C VAL A 137 14.04 -4.92 18.61
N ALA A 138 12.76 -5.27 18.46
CA ALA A 138 11.88 -5.63 19.57
C ALA A 138 10.98 -6.80 19.16
N ASP A 139 10.88 -7.80 20.03
CA ASP A 139 10.05 -8.98 19.81
C ASP A 139 8.73 -8.86 20.59
N GLN A 140 7.61 -9.20 19.96
CA GLN A 140 6.26 -9.19 20.52
C GLN A 140 5.48 -10.41 20.02
N GLY A 141 5.41 -11.46 20.84
CA GLY A 141 4.83 -12.75 20.41
C GLY A 141 5.62 -13.33 19.22
N ALA A 142 4.90 -13.77 18.18
CA ALA A 142 5.50 -14.26 16.93
C ALA A 142 6.02 -13.14 16.00
N SER A 143 5.84 -11.86 16.34
CA SER A 143 6.25 -10.73 15.51
C SER A 143 7.54 -10.08 16.00
N ARG A 144 8.45 -9.79 15.07
CA ARG A 144 9.67 -9.01 15.29
C ARG A 144 9.58 -7.65 14.60
N PHE A 145 9.85 -6.61 15.35
CA PHE A 145 9.93 -5.24 14.87
C PHE A 145 11.39 -4.85 14.69
N CYS A 146 11.78 -4.48 13.47
CA CYS A 146 13.12 -4.07 13.10
C CYS A 146 13.13 -2.57 12.79
N TYR A 147 13.92 -1.82 13.55
CA TYR A 147 13.92 -0.37 13.53
C TYR A 147 15.20 0.17 12.93
N SER A 148 15.10 1.36 12.34
CA SER A 148 16.25 2.21 12.04
C SER A 148 15.93 3.65 12.34
N ILE A 149 16.64 4.23 13.29
CA ILE A 149 16.26 5.48 13.95
C ILE A 149 17.29 6.56 13.64
N ASP A 150 16.81 7.70 13.13
CA ASP A 150 17.56 8.94 13.08
C ASP A 150 17.35 9.71 14.39
N VAL A 151 18.29 9.54 15.34
CA VAL A 151 18.18 10.10 16.69
C VAL A 151 17.97 11.63 16.68
N PRO A 152 18.68 12.43 15.85
CA PRO A 152 18.45 13.87 15.74
C PRO A 152 17.04 14.26 15.24
N GLY A 153 16.48 13.53 14.28
CA GLY A 153 15.15 13.79 13.71
C GLY A 153 14.01 13.24 14.57
N MET A 154 14.25 12.18 15.33
CA MET A 154 13.23 11.48 16.14
C MET A 154 12.60 12.40 17.19
N GLY A 155 13.40 13.23 17.88
CA GLY A 155 12.89 14.17 18.89
C GLY A 155 12.05 15.33 18.32
N LYS A 156 11.95 15.45 16.99
CA LYS A 156 11.23 16.49 16.27
C LYS A 156 10.10 15.93 15.39
N ASP A 157 9.83 14.63 15.49
CA ASP A 157 8.89 13.92 14.62
C ASP A 157 9.13 14.16 13.13
N LYS A 158 10.39 14.32 12.71
CA LYS A 158 10.71 14.53 11.29
C LYS A 158 10.28 13.34 10.43
N GLU A 159 9.94 13.61 9.18
CA GLU A 159 9.80 12.59 8.14
C GLU A 159 11.10 11.75 8.03
N ASP A 160 10.97 10.48 7.64
CA ASP A 160 12.04 9.46 7.65
C ASP A 160 12.73 9.20 9.02
N SER A 161 12.42 9.94 10.10
CA SER A 161 13.17 9.78 11.38
C SER A 161 13.05 8.40 12.04
N LEU A 162 12.05 7.63 11.63
CA LEU A 162 11.82 6.24 12.02
C LEU A 162 11.55 5.43 10.75
N ARG A 163 12.36 4.40 10.52
CA ARG A 163 12.04 3.33 9.57
C ARG A 163 11.73 2.07 10.34
N LEU A 164 10.80 1.28 9.78
CA LEU A 164 10.28 0.10 10.44
C LEU A 164 10.07 -1.02 9.43
N ALA A 165 10.52 -2.22 9.77
CA ALA A 165 10.10 -3.46 9.13
C ALA A 165 9.51 -4.40 10.18
N LEU A 166 8.39 -5.04 9.87
CA LEU A 166 7.82 -6.09 10.71
C LEU A 166 8.06 -7.43 10.04
N PHE A 167 8.44 -8.40 10.84
CA PHE A 167 8.61 -9.78 10.44
C PHE A 167 7.69 -10.67 11.29
N LEU A 168 7.03 -11.62 10.65
CA LEU A 168 6.27 -12.67 11.30
C LEU A 168 6.95 -14.02 11.04
N ASP A 169 7.21 -14.77 12.11
CA ASP A 169 7.69 -16.14 12.02
C ASP A 169 6.49 -17.08 11.83
N ASP A 170 6.26 -17.52 10.59
CA ASP A 170 5.16 -18.39 10.14
C ASP A 170 5.61 -19.84 9.82
N ARG A 171 6.79 -20.26 10.31
CA ARG A 171 7.35 -21.60 10.04
C ARG A 171 6.69 -22.73 10.82
N ASP A 172 6.17 -22.43 12.01
CA ASP A 172 5.42 -23.38 12.83
C ASP A 172 3.91 -23.27 12.58
N GLU A 173 3.13 -24.22 13.10
CA GLU A 173 1.66 -24.15 13.06
C GLU A 173 1.20 -22.87 13.77
N MET A 174 0.90 -21.85 12.98
CA MET A 174 0.69 -20.50 13.50
C MET A 174 -0.68 -20.39 14.14
N GLU A 175 -0.67 -19.99 15.41
CA GLU A 175 -1.88 -19.75 16.16
C GLU A 175 -2.63 -18.53 15.59
N GLU A 176 -3.94 -18.68 15.42
CA GLU A 176 -4.80 -17.62 14.87
C GLU A 176 -4.68 -16.25 15.60
N PRO A 177 -4.52 -16.19 16.94
CA PRO A 177 -4.28 -14.93 17.64
C PRO A 177 -3.01 -14.19 17.19
N ASP A 178 -1.92 -14.90 16.88
CA ASP A 178 -0.66 -14.30 16.44
C ASP A 178 -0.79 -13.75 15.01
N TRP A 179 -1.47 -14.50 14.12
CA TRP A 179 -1.80 -14.01 12.78
C TRP A 179 -2.67 -12.74 12.84
N ARG A 180 -3.74 -12.76 13.64
CA ARG A 180 -4.62 -11.59 13.80
C ARG A 180 -3.91 -10.41 14.45
N ALA A 181 -2.98 -10.66 15.38
CA ALA A 181 -2.11 -9.63 15.92
C ALA A 181 -1.25 -9.00 14.81
N PHE A 182 -0.62 -9.81 13.96
CA PHE A 182 0.19 -9.32 12.85
C PHE A 182 -0.64 -8.49 11.86
N LEU A 183 -1.83 -8.95 11.46
CA LEU A 183 -2.74 -8.16 10.61
C LEU A 183 -3.11 -6.82 11.26
N ARG A 184 -3.36 -6.79 12.57
CA ARG A 184 -3.61 -5.55 13.31
C ARG A 184 -2.38 -4.64 13.33
N ALA A 185 -1.18 -5.20 13.41
CA ALA A 185 0.07 -4.46 13.29
C ALA A 185 0.17 -3.82 11.90
N MET A 186 -0.13 -4.56 10.82
CA MET A 186 -0.17 -4.02 9.46
C MET A 186 -1.12 -2.83 9.36
N ASN A 187 -2.33 -2.96 9.89
CA ASN A 187 -3.34 -1.90 9.87
C ASN A 187 -2.89 -0.61 10.59
N ILE A 188 -2.14 -0.73 11.70
CA ILE A 188 -1.68 0.43 12.47
C ILE A 188 -0.40 1.01 11.89
N PHE A 189 0.57 0.16 11.55
CA PHE A 189 1.91 0.61 11.18
C PHE A 189 2.04 0.97 9.70
N GLN A 190 1.05 0.68 8.85
CA GLN A 190 1.00 1.15 7.45
C GLN A 190 1.16 2.68 7.31
N PHE A 191 0.81 3.43 8.35
CA PHE A 191 0.97 4.88 8.37
C PHE A 191 2.41 5.34 8.60
N ILE A 192 3.35 4.44 8.90
CA ILE A 192 4.77 4.78 8.93
C ILE A 192 5.30 4.74 7.50
N GLU A 193 5.94 5.82 7.08
CA GLU A 193 6.53 5.94 5.75
C GLU A 193 7.56 4.84 5.49
N GLY A 194 7.48 4.20 4.33
CA GLY A 194 8.42 3.15 3.93
C GLY A 194 8.35 1.88 4.76
N VAL A 195 7.33 1.71 5.61
CA VAL A 195 7.15 0.48 6.39
C VAL A 195 7.06 -0.73 5.47
N SER A 196 7.68 -1.83 5.89
CA SER A 196 7.64 -3.10 5.16
C SER A 196 7.21 -4.24 6.08
N PHE A 197 6.53 -5.23 5.52
CA PHE A 197 6.00 -6.38 6.25
C PHE A 197 6.47 -7.66 5.57
N PHE A 198 6.96 -8.61 6.35
CA PHE A 198 7.57 -9.84 5.88
C PHE A 198 7.08 -11.05 6.69
N THR A 199 7.07 -12.20 6.05
CA THR A 199 6.86 -13.52 6.66
C THR A 199 8.10 -14.38 6.40
N SER A 200 8.38 -15.38 7.25
CA SER A 200 9.48 -16.32 6.99
C SER A 200 9.31 -17.03 5.66
N SER A 201 8.12 -17.55 5.36
CA SER A 201 7.83 -18.25 4.11
C SER A 201 8.13 -17.37 2.89
N GLY A 202 7.68 -16.10 2.89
CA GLY A 202 7.94 -15.15 1.81
C GLY A 202 9.41 -14.72 1.67
N VAL A 203 10.15 -14.67 2.78
CA VAL A 203 11.60 -14.38 2.75
C VAL A 203 12.36 -15.57 2.17
N GLU A 204 12.02 -16.79 2.59
CA GLU A 204 12.61 -18.03 2.12
C GLU A 204 12.33 -18.30 0.63
N SER A 205 11.12 -17.96 0.15
CA SER A 205 10.74 -18.07 -1.26
C SER A 205 11.32 -16.95 -2.15
N GLY A 206 11.88 -15.89 -1.55
CA GLY A 206 12.47 -14.76 -2.28
C GLY A 206 11.45 -13.81 -2.91
N GLU A 207 10.16 -13.90 -2.53
CA GLU A 207 9.05 -13.10 -3.09
C GLU A 207 9.28 -11.58 -2.97
N TYR A 208 10.01 -11.16 -1.94
CA TYR A 208 10.22 -9.74 -1.65
C TYR A 208 11.33 -9.07 -2.47
N GLY A 209 12.03 -9.80 -3.36
CA GLY A 209 13.14 -9.25 -4.14
C GLY A 209 12.75 -8.05 -5.01
N MET A 210 11.53 -8.08 -5.56
CA MET A 210 11.02 -7.03 -6.47
C MET A 210 10.42 -5.82 -5.74
N LEU A 211 10.28 -5.89 -4.41
CA LEU A 211 9.68 -4.82 -3.60
C LEU A 211 10.69 -3.75 -3.14
N LYS A 212 11.95 -3.83 -3.59
CA LYS A 212 12.98 -2.85 -3.27
C LYS A 212 12.50 -1.44 -3.66
N PRO A 213 12.43 -0.48 -2.71
CA PRO A 213 12.06 0.89 -3.02
C PRO A 213 13.04 1.49 -4.04
N VAL A 214 12.51 1.99 -5.16
CA VAL A 214 13.30 2.77 -6.11
C VAL A 214 13.48 4.15 -5.49
N GLY A 215 14.73 4.54 -5.19
CA GLY A 215 15.03 5.79 -4.50
C GLY A 215 14.38 7.00 -5.19
N GLU A 216 13.60 7.77 -4.43
CA GLU A 216 13.03 9.05 -4.86
C GLU A 216 14.12 10.14 -4.84
N THR A 217 15.10 10.02 -5.73
CA THR A 217 15.90 11.14 -6.21
C THR A 217 15.84 11.18 -7.72
N SER A 218 14.65 11.48 -8.20
CA SER A 218 14.50 12.27 -9.42
C SER A 218 13.14 12.92 -9.34
N ALA A 219 13.16 14.25 -9.26
CA ALA A 219 12.15 15.06 -9.92
C ALA A 219 11.80 14.39 -11.25
N VAL A 220 10.53 14.40 -11.63
CA VAL A 220 10.16 14.07 -13.00
C VAL A 220 10.77 15.16 -13.89
N PRO A 221 11.77 14.82 -14.72
CA PRO A 221 11.64 15.19 -16.11
C PRO A 221 11.74 13.91 -16.93
N GLY A 222 10.66 13.62 -17.68
CA GLY A 222 10.61 12.64 -18.76
C GLY A 222 11.39 11.35 -18.52
N ARG A 223 10.77 10.34 -17.89
CA ARG A 223 11.31 8.98 -17.96
C ARG A 223 11.14 8.47 -19.39
N THR A 224 12.19 8.68 -20.18
CA THR A 224 12.51 7.84 -21.33
C THR A 224 13.73 7.02 -20.97
N LEU A 225 13.53 5.70 -20.80
CA LEU A 225 14.37 4.58 -21.29
C LEU A 225 14.11 3.29 -20.49
N ALA A 226 12.99 2.62 -20.79
CA ALA A 226 12.79 1.17 -20.68
C ALA A 226 11.56 0.70 -21.50
N GLY A 227 11.29 1.35 -22.63
CA GLY A 227 10.00 1.26 -23.37
C GLY A 227 9.76 -0.02 -24.18
N ALA A 228 10.23 -1.18 -23.72
CA ALA A 228 9.84 -2.47 -24.30
C ALA A 228 9.49 -3.46 -23.19
N GLN A 229 10.35 -3.58 -22.17
CA GLN A 229 10.04 -4.42 -20.99
C GLN A 229 8.96 -3.83 -20.09
N GLU A 230 8.85 -2.50 -20.02
CA GLU A 230 7.79 -1.83 -19.25
C GLU A 230 6.44 -1.92 -19.97
N ASP A 231 6.44 -1.80 -21.31
CA ASP A 231 5.22 -1.95 -22.12
C ASP A 231 4.68 -3.38 -22.05
N ASP A 232 5.54 -4.39 -22.26
CA ASP A 232 5.15 -5.81 -22.14
C ASP A 232 4.56 -6.12 -20.75
N ARG A 233 5.13 -5.52 -19.71
CA ARG A 233 4.65 -5.67 -18.34
C ARG A 233 3.29 -5.01 -18.13
N LEU A 234 3.11 -3.78 -18.57
CA LEU A 234 1.83 -3.05 -18.44
C LEU A 234 0.70 -3.76 -19.18
N TRP A 235 1.00 -4.30 -20.35
CA TRP A 235 0.05 -5.10 -21.11
C TRP A 235 -0.32 -6.41 -20.41
N LYS A 236 0.66 -7.09 -19.81
CA LYS A 236 0.41 -8.30 -19.02
C LYS A 236 -0.46 -8.00 -17.80
N GLU A 237 -0.13 -6.95 -17.04
CA GLU A 237 -0.92 -6.51 -15.88
C GLU A 237 -2.36 -6.15 -16.28
N ALA A 238 -2.56 -5.48 -17.42
CA ALA A 238 -3.90 -5.18 -17.93
C ALA A 238 -4.69 -6.44 -18.30
N LEU A 239 -4.07 -7.41 -18.98
CA LEU A 239 -4.72 -8.68 -19.33
C LEU A 239 -5.09 -9.51 -18.09
N ASP A 240 -4.21 -9.55 -17.08
CA ASP A 240 -4.44 -10.29 -15.83
C ASP A 240 -5.62 -9.73 -15.01
N LEU A 241 -5.95 -8.44 -15.20
CA LEU A 241 -7.07 -7.77 -14.51
C LEU A 241 -8.44 -7.99 -15.20
N LEU A 242 -8.47 -8.49 -16.42
CA LEU A 242 -9.74 -8.75 -17.12
C LEU A 242 -10.44 -9.95 -16.49
N LEU A 243 -11.67 -9.74 -16.02
CA LEU A 243 -12.51 -10.79 -15.45
C LEU A 243 -12.88 -11.88 -16.47
N ASP A 244 -12.89 -11.53 -17.76
CA ASP A 244 -13.26 -12.43 -18.86
C ASP A 244 -12.44 -12.05 -20.11
N PRO A 245 -11.21 -12.58 -20.25
CA PRO A 245 -10.30 -12.23 -21.35
C PRO A 245 -10.61 -12.96 -22.66
N GLU A 246 -11.47 -13.99 -22.65
CA GLU A 246 -11.70 -14.85 -23.81
C GLU A 246 -12.18 -14.06 -25.04
N GLY A 247 -11.48 -14.24 -26.16
CA GLY A 247 -11.80 -13.61 -27.44
C GLY A 247 -11.21 -12.20 -27.63
N LEU A 248 -10.50 -11.65 -26.63
CA LEU A 248 -9.83 -10.35 -26.72
C LEU A 248 -8.34 -10.46 -27.05
N GLU A 249 -7.74 -11.65 -26.90
CA GLU A 249 -6.29 -11.86 -26.96
C GLU A 249 -5.74 -11.49 -28.34
N SER A 250 -6.42 -11.92 -29.41
CA SER A 250 -6.00 -11.64 -30.79
C SER A 250 -6.07 -10.16 -31.16
N VAL A 251 -7.02 -9.42 -30.57
CA VAL A 251 -7.17 -7.97 -30.79
C VAL A 251 -6.10 -7.22 -30.01
N PHE A 252 -5.84 -7.64 -28.77
CA PHE A 252 -4.85 -6.99 -27.91
C PHE A 252 -3.42 -7.22 -28.42
N ALA A 253 -3.13 -8.40 -28.96
CA ALA A 253 -1.87 -8.66 -29.67
C ALA A 253 -1.69 -7.74 -30.89
N GLN A 254 -2.73 -7.52 -31.69
CA GLN A 254 -2.68 -6.58 -32.82
C GLN A 254 -2.46 -5.13 -32.37
N LEU A 255 -3.07 -4.71 -31.26
CA LEU A 255 -2.87 -3.39 -30.68
C LEU A 255 -1.42 -3.21 -30.19
N GLN A 256 -0.84 -4.24 -29.56
CA GLN A 256 0.58 -4.27 -29.17
C GLN A 256 1.51 -4.15 -30.38
N GLU A 257 1.28 -4.94 -31.44
CA GLU A 257 2.08 -4.87 -32.68
C GLU A 257 2.03 -3.47 -33.30
N LYS A 258 0.87 -2.81 -33.21
CA LYS A 258 0.68 -1.42 -33.65
C LYS A 258 1.18 -0.37 -32.66
N LYS A 259 1.85 -0.77 -31.58
CA LYS A 259 2.39 0.11 -30.54
C LYS A 259 1.34 1.00 -29.88
N TRP A 260 0.14 0.48 -29.70
CA TRP A 260 -0.83 1.16 -28.85
C TRP A 260 -0.37 1.13 -27.39
N PRO A 261 -0.71 2.17 -26.60
CA PRO A 261 -0.47 2.12 -25.16
C PRO A 261 -1.27 0.98 -24.54
N ALA A 262 -0.74 0.39 -23.46
CA ALA A 262 -1.48 -0.59 -22.69
C ALA A 262 -2.81 0.01 -22.19
N PRO A 263 -3.92 -0.75 -22.24
CA PRO A 263 -5.19 -0.27 -21.76
C PRO A 263 -5.21 -0.14 -20.23
N VAL A 264 -6.09 0.72 -19.74
CA VAL A 264 -6.48 0.76 -18.33
C VAL A 264 -7.73 -0.11 -18.15
N VAL A 265 -7.64 -1.12 -17.28
CA VAL A 265 -8.77 -2.01 -16.95
C VAL A 265 -9.49 -1.49 -15.72
N GLY A 266 -10.83 -1.43 -15.77
CA GLY A 266 -11.65 -0.87 -14.70
C GLY A 266 -11.43 0.63 -14.52
N TYR A 267 -11.52 1.39 -15.61
CA TYR A 267 -11.26 2.83 -15.61
C TYR A 267 -12.46 3.61 -15.08
N ASP A 268 -12.26 4.30 -13.97
CA ASP A 268 -13.22 5.25 -13.39
C ASP A 268 -13.13 6.59 -14.13
N PHE A 269 -14.24 6.99 -14.77
CA PHE A 269 -14.37 8.29 -15.40
C PHE A 269 -14.69 9.36 -14.34
N PRO A 270 -13.77 10.31 -14.09
CA PRO A 270 -13.88 11.22 -12.96
C PRO A 270 -14.90 12.33 -13.23
N GLY A 271 -15.69 12.65 -12.20
CA GLY A 271 -16.52 13.84 -12.09
C GLY A 271 -15.96 14.86 -11.10
N ASP A 272 -16.75 15.90 -10.85
CA ASP A 272 -16.37 16.96 -9.92
C ASP A 272 -16.23 16.41 -8.48
N GLY A 273 -15.23 16.92 -7.77
CA GLY A 273 -15.02 16.59 -6.35
C GLY A 273 -14.62 15.14 -6.06
N GLY A 274 -14.13 14.39 -7.06
CA GLY A 274 -13.68 13.00 -6.88
C GLY A 274 -14.81 11.96 -6.94
N THR A 275 -15.98 12.33 -7.46
CA THR A 275 -17.04 11.37 -7.80
C THR A 275 -16.67 10.60 -9.06
N VAL A 276 -17.14 9.36 -9.18
CA VAL A 276 -17.04 8.56 -10.42
C VAL A 276 -18.36 8.71 -11.17
N LEU A 277 -18.31 9.22 -12.40
CA LEU A 277 -19.50 9.46 -13.23
C LEU A 277 -19.89 8.24 -14.07
N ALA A 278 -18.91 7.40 -14.38
CA ALA A 278 -19.05 6.23 -15.23
C ALA A 278 -17.82 5.33 -15.07
N GLN A 279 -17.94 4.04 -15.40
CA GLN A 279 -16.83 3.10 -15.38
C GLN A 279 -16.72 2.37 -16.73
N ALA A 280 -15.50 2.20 -17.24
CA ALA A 280 -15.23 1.39 -18.42
C ALA A 280 -14.42 0.15 -18.04
N GLU A 281 -14.81 -1.01 -18.57
CA GLU A 281 -14.06 -2.25 -18.36
C GLU A 281 -12.66 -2.17 -18.95
N VAL A 282 -12.51 -1.53 -20.12
CA VAL A 282 -11.21 -1.29 -20.77
C VAL A 282 -11.19 0.11 -21.38
N ALA A 283 -10.16 0.89 -21.11
CA ALA A 283 -10.05 2.25 -21.63
C ALA A 283 -8.66 2.58 -22.16
N TRP A 284 -8.61 3.47 -23.15
CA TRP A 284 -7.41 4.19 -23.55
C TRP A 284 -7.63 5.69 -23.34
N PRO A 285 -7.35 6.23 -22.15
CA PRO A 285 -7.69 7.62 -21.82
C PRO A 285 -7.07 8.66 -22.75
N MET A 286 -5.81 8.45 -23.15
CA MET A 286 -5.12 9.33 -24.09
C MET A 286 -5.77 9.37 -25.48
N LYS A 287 -6.40 8.26 -25.89
CA LYS A 287 -7.12 8.15 -27.16
C LYS A 287 -8.62 8.42 -27.02
N LYS A 288 -9.10 8.68 -25.79
CA LYS A 288 -10.51 8.80 -25.42
C LYS A 288 -11.38 7.65 -25.96
N ILE A 289 -10.92 6.42 -25.77
CA ILE A 289 -11.68 5.21 -26.15
C ILE A 289 -12.07 4.46 -24.88
N ALA A 290 -13.33 4.07 -24.77
CA ALA A 290 -13.85 3.23 -23.71
C ALA A 290 -14.56 2.01 -24.30
N LEU A 291 -14.21 0.82 -23.81
CA LEU A 291 -14.92 -0.42 -24.08
C LEU A 291 -15.81 -0.73 -22.90
N LEU A 292 -17.10 -0.87 -23.15
CA LEU A 292 -18.08 -1.15 -22.11
C LEU A 292 -18.68 -2.55 -22.29
N SER A 293 -18.80 -3.30 -21.19
CA SER A 293 -19.53 -4.57 -21.20
C SER A 293 -21.02 -4.33 -21.43
N LYS A 294 -21.76 -5.40 -21.73
CA LYS A 294 -23.22 -5.32 -21.85
C LYS A 294 -23.90 -4.66 -20.63
N ASN A 295 -23.36 -4.87 -19.43
CA ASN A 295 -23.89 -4.29 -18.21
C ASN A 295 -23.39 -2.85 -18.00
N GLY A 296 -22.17 -2.54 -18.45
CA GLY A 296 -21.60 -1.19 -18.37
C GLY A 296 -22.18 -0.19 -19.37
N MET A 297 -22.88 -0.63 -20.42
CA MET A 297 -23.42 0.26 -21.46
C MET A 297 -24.35 1.39 -20.96
N GLU A 298 -24.87 1.31 -19.73
CA GLU A 298 -25.60 2.43 -19.09
C GLU A 298 -24.74 3.69 -18.92
N ASP A 299 -23.43 3.51 -18.74
CA ASP A 299 -22.44 4.58 -18.57
C ASP A 299 -21.97 5.21 -19.88
N ALA A 300 -22.39 4.67 -21.03
CA ALA A 300 -21.97 5.13 -22.36
C ALA A 300 -22.24 6.64 -22.56
N SER A 301 -23.37 7.13 -22.07
CA SER A 301 -23.77 8.53 -22.23
C SER A 301 -22.83 9.53 -21.55
N ALA A 302 -22.21 9.15 -20.43
CA ALA A 302 -21.26 10.00 -19.71
C ALA A 302 -19.95 10.15 -20.51
N PHE A 303 -19.47 9.05 -21.08
CA PHE A 303 -18.30 9.04 -21.96
C PHE A 303 -18.55 9.79 -23.28
N ASP A 304 -19.67 9.52 -23.96
CA ASP A 304 -20.04 10.18 -25.21
C ASP A 304 -20.16 11.70 -25.03
N SER A 305 -20.77 12.15 -23.93
CA SER A 305 -20.91 13.57 -23.58
C SER A 305 -19.55 14.27 -23.36
N ALA A 306 -18.52 13.50 -22.96
CA ALA A 306 -17.15 13.98 -22.80
C ALA A 306 -16.29 13.84 -24.07
N GLY A 307 -16.92 13.46 -25.20
CA GLY A 307 -16.26 13.26 -26.48
C GLY A 307 -15.38 12.01 -26.52
N TRP A 308 -15.69 11.01 -25.69
CA TRP A 308 -15.08 9.70 -25.81
C TRP A 308 -15.82 8.86 -26.83
N ARG A 309 -15.09 7.94 -27.44
CA ARG A 309 -15.67 6.90 -28.27
C ARG A 309 -15.96 5.69 -27.42
N VAL A 310 -17.24 5.37 -27.29
CA VAL A 310 -17.73 4.16 -26.64
C VAL A 310 -17.89 3.03 -27.67
N LEU A 311 -17.35 1.85 -27.35
CA LEU A 311 -17.54 0.64 -28.14
C LEU A 311 -17.99 -0.51 -27.23
N PRO A 312 -18.98 -1.33 -27.62
CA PRO A 312 -19.32 -2.52 -26.86
C PRO A 312 -18.16 -3.52 -26.85
N LEU A 313 -17.79 -4.02 -25.67
CA LEU A 313 -16.71 -5.01 -25.52
C LEU A 313 -17.02 -6.30 -26.29
N ASP A 314 -18.30 -6.70 -26.34
CA ASP A 314 -18.76 -7.87 -27.09
C ASP A 314 -18.56 -7.72 -28.61
N ASP A 315 -18.65 -6.50 -29.15
CA ASP A 315 -18.37 -6.27 -30.58
C ASP A 315 -16.90 -6.50 -30.89
N ILE A 316 -16.00 -6.15 -29.95
CA ILE A 316 -14.56 -6.38 -30.08
C ILE A 316 -14.25 -7.88 -30.03
N ARG A 317 -14.84 -8.61 -29.07
CA ARG A 317 -14.72 -10.08 -28.96
C ARG A 317 -15.15 -10.81 -30.24
N ASN A 318 -16.23 -10.34 -30.86
CA ASN A 318 -16.80 -10.94 -32.07
C ASN A 318 -16.11 -10.48 -33.37
N GLY A 319 -14.88 -9.97 -33.29
CA GLY A 319 -14.06 -9.67 -34.46
C GLY A 319 -14.37 -8.35 -35.17
N LYS A 320 -15.19 -7.45 -34.59
CA LYS A 320 -15.41 -6.09 -35.12
C LYS A 320 -14.36 -5.08 -34.64
N ALA A 321 -13.16 -5.57 -34.32
CA ALA A 321 -12.03 -4.74 -33.87
C ALA A 321 -11.58 -3.69 -34.89
N SER A 322 -11.98 -3.80 -36.16
CA SER A 322 -11.77 -2.75 -37.18
C SER A 322 -12.29 -1.38 -36.73
N ALA A 323 -13.31 -1.34 -35.87
CA ALA A 323 -13.79 -0.11 -35.25
C ALA A 323 -12.68 0.58 -34.43
N LEU A 324 -11.84 -0.15 -33.68
CA LEU A 324 -10.73 0.43 -32.90
C LEU A 324 -9.67 1.09 -33.80
N PHE A 325 -9.44 0.55 -34.98
CA PHE A 325 -8.37 0.99 -35.88
C PHE A 325 -8.77 2.10 -36.86
N SER A 326 -10.06 2.43 -36.96
CA SER A 326 -10.60 3.44 -37.90
C SER A 326 -10.06 4.86 -37.69
N THR A 327 -9.38 5.15 -36.57
CA THR A 327 -8.77 6.44 -36.24
C THR A 327 -7.38 6.65 -36.87
N GLU A 328 -6.62 5.61 -37.18
CA GLU A 328 -5.25 5.76 -37.76
C GLU A 328 -5.27 6.35 -39.17
N SER A 329 -6.36 6.22 -39.92
CA SER A 329 -6.51 6.80 -41.25
C SER A 329 -6.85 8.29 -41.21
N GLN A 330 -7.53 8.79 -40.17
CA GLN A 330 -7.92 10.21 -40.06
C GLN A 330 -6.83 11.08 -39.42
N GLU A 331 -6.06 10.55 -38.46
CA GLU A 331 -4.91 11.28 -37.89
C GLU A 331 -3.77 11.44 -38.91
N LYS A 332 -3.53 10.45 -39.78
CA LYS A 332 -2.52 10.54 -40.84
C LYS A 332 -2.88 11.50 -41.99
N GLU A 333 -4.16 11.70 -42.27
CA GLU A 333 -4.61 12.72 -43.25
C GLU A 333 -4.53 14.14 -42.69
N ALA A 334 -4.73 14.31 -41.37
CA ALA A 334 -4.62 15.62 -40.71
C ALA A 334 -3.17 16.07 -40.50
N GLU A 335 -2.21 15.15 -40.34
CA GLU A 335 -0.77 15.48 -40.27
C GLU A 335 -0.12 15.77 -41.64
N GLN A 336 -0.82 15.51 -42.76
CA GLN A 336 -0.34 15.77 -44.12
C GLN A 336 -0.90 17.05 -44.77
N LEU A 337 -1.71 17.82 -44.05
CA LEU A 337 -2.27 19.12 -44.46
C LEU A 337 -1.62 20.28 -43.69
#